data_AF-A0A447U8M7-F1
#
_entry.id   AF-A0A447U8M7-F1
#
_cell.length_a   1.000
_cell.length_b   1.000
_cell.length_c   1.000
_cell.angle_alpha   90.00
_cell.angle_beta   90.00
_cell.angle_gamma   90.00
#
_symmetry.space_group_name_H-M   'P 1'
#
loop_
_entity.id
_entity.type
_entity.pdbx_description
1 polymer ?
#
loop_
_entity_poly.entity_id
_entity_poly.type
_entity_poly.pdbx_seq_one_letter_code
_entity_poly.pdbx_strand_id
1 'polypeptide(L)'
;MKLVHIVSGLAVAISLAACADKSADIQTPAPNPNMSITANQSTIQQPNVSGTVWIRQKVALPPDAVLTVTLSDASLADAPSKVLSQKAVRTEGKQAPFSFVLPFNPSDIST
;
A
#
# COMPACT_ATOMS: atom_id res chain seq x y z
N MET A 1 20.82 27.35 51.23
CA MET A 1 22.06 27.01 51.97
C MET A 1 21.71 26.01 53.06
N LYS A 2 22.62 25.06 53.35
CA LYS A 2 22.52 23.91 54.29
C LYS A 2 21.84 22.67 53.67
N LEU A 3 22.34 21.44 53.81
CA LEU A 3 23.35 20.88 54.71
C LEU A 3 24.01 19.65 54.07
N VAL A 4 25.31 19.52 54.34
CA VAL A 4 26.20 18.40 54.00
C VAL A 4 26.07 17.29 55.07
N HIS A 5 26.66 16.12 54.80
CA HIS A 5 27.06 15.00 55.69
C HIS A 5 26.20 13.72 55.55
N ILE A 6 26.70 12.46 55.57
CA ILE A 6 28.03 11.82 55.67
C ILE A 6 27.80 10.30 55.44
N VAL A 7 28.70 9.66 54.68
CA VAL A 7 29.28 8.29 54.89
C VAL A 7 28.43 7.01 54.75
N SER A 8 29.10 6.01 54.16
CA SER A 8 28.88 4.55 54.18
C SER A 8 27.74 4.03 53.30
N GLY A 9 27.93 3.16 52.31
CA GLY A 9 28.94 2.11 52.20
C GLY A 9 28.21 0.76 52.19
N LEU A 10 27.94 0.21 51.02
CA LEU A 10 27.96 -1.24 50.78
C LEU A 10 27.97 -1.49 49.26
N ALA A 11 29.06 -2.10 48.78
CA ALA A 11 29.15 -2.59 47.43
C ALA A 11 28.24 -3.81 47.28
N VAL A 12 27.31 -3.75 46.33
CA VAL A 12 26.65 -4.94 45.78
C VAL A 12 27.06 -5.03 44.32
N ALA A 13 28.04 -5.89 44.05
CA ALA A 13 28.41 -6.27 42.69
C ALA A 13 27.33 -7.19 42.14
N ILE A 14 26.46 -6.66 41.28
CA ILE A 14 25.47 -7.46 40.55
C ILE A 14 26.19 -7.97 39.31
N SER A 15 26.52 -9.26 39.27
CA SER A 15 26.99 -9.92 38.06
C SER A 15 25.81 -10.06 37.09
N LEU A 16 25.80 -9.25 36.02
CA LEU A 16 24.93 -9.54 34.89
C LEU A 16 25.50 -10.78 34.19
N ALA A 17 24.81 -11.91 34.34
CA ALA A 17 24.95 -13.03 33.45
C ALA A 17 24.45 -12.59 32.07
N ALA A 18 25.39 -12.30 31.15
CA ALA A 18 25.06 -12.10 29.76
C ALA A 18 24.53 -13.44 29.20
N CYS A 19 23.25 -13.49 28.89
CA CYS A 19 22.74 -14.50 27.98
C CYS A 19 23.42 -14.25 26.64
N ALA A 20 24.34 -15.14 26.26
CA ALA A 20 24.84 -15.22 24.90
C ALA A 20 23.66 -15.68 24.02
N ASP A 21 22.97 -14.73 23.40
CA ASP A 21 22.11 -15.01 22.27
C ASP A 21 22.97 -15.65 21.18
N LYS A 22 22.55 -16.86 20.82
CA LYS A 22 23.13 -17.67 19.77
C LYS A 22 22.93 -16.93 18.44
N SER A 23 23.90 -16.09 18.07
CA SER A 23 23.97 -15.51 16.73
C SER A 23 24.11 -16.64 15.72
N ALA A 24 23.00 -16.97 15.06
CA ALA A 24 23.07 -17.60 13.75
C ALA A 24 23.77 -16.61 12.81
N ASP A 25 24.76 -17.10 12.08
CA ASP A 25 25.47 -16.41 11.01
C ASP A 25 24.44 -15.80 10.04
N ILE A 26 24.23 -14.48 10.14
CA ILE A 26 23.59 -13.73 9.07
C ILE A 26 24.72 -13.38 8.11
N GLN A 27 24.85 -14.16 7.04
CA GLN A 27 25.52 -13.72 5.84
C GLN A 27 24.90 -12.40 5.41
N THR A 28 25.56 -11.29 5.65
CA THR A 28 25.32 -10.04 4.90
C THR A 28 25.68 -10.32 3.45
N PRO A 29 24.73 -10.38 2.51
CA PRO A 29 25.07 -10.54 1.10
C PRO A 29 25.72 -9.23 0.67
N ALA A 30 27.00 -9.29 0.26
CA ALA A 30 27.53 -8.25 -0.60
C ALA A 30 26.67 -8.18 -1.87
N PRO A 31 26.40 -6.99 -2.44
CA PRO A 31 25.65 -6.89 -3.69
C PRO A 31 26.44 -7.61 -4.78
N ASN A 32 26.02 -8.82 -5.13
CA ASN A 32 26.61 -9.56 -6.24
C ASN A 32 25.86 -9.09 -7.51
N PRO A 33 26.53 -8.49 -8.51
CA PRO A 33 25.87 -7.98 -9.70
C PRO A 33 25.22 -9.07 -10.58
N ASN A 34 25.42 -10.35 -10.23
CA ASN A 34 24.89 -11.51 -10.94
C ASN A 34 23.75 -12.23 -10.19
N MET A 35 23.21 -11.65 -9.10
CA MET A 35 22.05 -12.23 -8.43
C MET A 35 20.79 -11.85 -9.21
N SER A 36 20.35 -12.74 -10.09
CA SER A 36 19.02 -12.72 -10.68
C SER A 36 18.00 -12.94 -9.56
N ILE A 37 17.51 -11.82 -9.02
CA ILE A 37 16.34 -11.79 -8.16
C ILE A 37 15.16 -12.19 -9.05
N THR A 38 14.90 -13.49 -9.16
CA THR A 38 13.59 -13.95 -9.65
C THR A 38 12.61 -13.63 -8.54
N ALA A 39 12.18 -12.36 -8.50
CA ALA A 39 11.05 -11.91 -7.74
C ALA A 39 9.80 -12.54 -8.35
N ASN A 40 9.57 -13.82 -8.08
CA ASN A 40 8.25 -14.41 -8.17
C ASN A 40 7.43 -13.89 -6.97
N GLN A 41 7.19 -12.57 -6.96
CA GLN A 41 6.05 -12.03 -6.26
C GLN A 41 4.83 -12.60 -6.97
N SER A 42 4.23 -13.62 -6.37
CA SER A 42 2.86 -14.01 -6.66
C SER A 42 2.01 -12.78 -6.39
N THR A 43 1.82 -11.94 -7.40
CA THR A 43 0.82 -10.89 -7.37
C THR A 43 -0.49 -11.62 -7.17
N ILE A 44 -1.06 -11.56 -5.96
CA ILE A 44 -2.43 -12.01 -5.74
C ILE A 44 -3.26 -11.08 -6.61
N GLN A 45 -3.57 -11.53 -7.83
CA GLN A 45 -4.34 -10.75 -8.78
C GLN A 45 -5.77 -10.75 -8.30
N GLN A 46 -6.13 -9.72 -7.55
CA GLN A 46 -7.52 -9.48 -7.20
C GLN A 46 -8.31 -9.28 -8.49
N PRO A 47 -9.50 -9.89 -8.63
CA PRO A 47 -10.33 -9.68 -9.81
C PRO A 47 -10.61 -8.19 -9.98
N ASN A 48 -10.66 -7.77 -11.23
CA ASN A 48 -10.73 -6.37 -11.58
C ASN A 48 -11.55 -6.16 -12.85
N VAL A 49 -12.14 -4.97 -12.93
CA VAL A 49 -12.72 -4.43 -14.15
C VAL A 49 -11.71 -3.47 -14.76
N SER A 50 -11.30 -3.72 -15.99
CA SER A 50 -10.39 -2.86 -16.73
C SER A 50 -11.01 -2.43 -18.05
N GLY A 51 -10.54 -1.31 -18.58
CA GLY A 51 -11.09 -0.76 -19.81
C GLY A 51 -10.49 0.58 -20.20
N THR A 52 -11.12 1.20 -21.19
CA THR A 52 -10.67 2.47 -21.77
C THR A 52 -11.82 3.45 -21.91
N VAL A 53 -11.61 4.67 -21.43
CA VAL A 53 -12.57 5.78 -21.55
C VAL A 53 -12.25 6.60 -22.80
N TRP A 54 -13.24 6.72 -23.67
CA TRP A 54 -13.20 7.57 -24.87
C TRP A 54 -14.15 8.75 -24.73
N ILE A 55 -13.79 9.88 -25.34
CA ILE A 55 -14.64 11.08 -25.41
C ILE A 55 -14.97 11.33 -26.88
N ARG A 56 -16.27 11.39 -27.21
CA ARG A 56 -16.72 11.57 -28.60
C ARG A 56 -16.68 13.02 -29.04
N GLN A 57 -16.86 13.94 -28.11
CA GLN A 57 -16.87 15.37 -28.35
C GLN A 57 -15.48 15.83 -28.79
N LYS A 58 -15.43 16.66 -29.84
CA LYS A 58 -14.19 17.27 -30.33
C LYS A 58 -13.80 18.48 -29.47
N VAL A 59 -13.63 18.26 -28.17
CA VAL A 59 -13.25 19.27 -27.19
C VAL A 59 -12.04 18.77 -26.40
N ALA A 60 -11.07 19.64 -26.17
CA ALA A 60 -9.93 19.33 -25.32
C ALA A 60 -10.36 19.41 -23.85
N LEU A 61 -10.00 18.40 -23.07
CA LEU A 61 -10.09 18.47 -21.62
C LEU A 61 -9.17 19.58 -21.10
N PRO A 62 -9.63 20.38 -20.12
CA PRO A 62 -8.77 21.33 -19.44
C PRO A 62 -7.65 20.61 -18.65
N PRO A 63 -6.54 21.30 -18.35
CA PRO A 63 -5.36 20.67 -17.75
C PRO A 63 -5.59 20.16 -16.32
N ASP A 64 -6.58 20.70 -15.61
CA ASP A 64 -6.97 20.35 -14.24
C ASP A 64 -8.13 19.33 -14.18
N ALA A 65 -8.53 18.75 -15.32
CA ALA A 65 -9.59 17.74 -15.34
C ALA A 65 -9.24 16.50 -14.49
N VAL A 66 -10.27 15.92 -13.87
CA VAL A 66 -10.18 14.70 -13.06
C VAL A 66 -11.08 13.62 -13.67
N LEU A 67 -10.49 12.50 -14.05
CA LEU A 67 -11.23 11.31 -14.46
C LEU A 67 -11.57 10.48 -13.22
N THR A 68 -12.86 10.37 -12.92
CA THR A 68 -13.37 9.47 -11.88
C THR A 68 -14.11 8.30 -12.52
N VAL A 69 -13.64 7.09 -12.29
CA VAL A 69 -14.28 5.85 -12.72
C VAL A 69 -14.82 5.14 -11.48
N THR A 70 -16.09 4.74 -11.50
CA THR A 70 -16.77 4.10 -10.37
C THR A 70 -17.37 2.78 -10.84
N LEU A 71 -17.08 1.70 -10.11
CA LEU A 71 -17.72 0.41 -10.26
C LEU A 71 -18.78 0.28 -9.15
N SER A 72 -20.03 0.07 -9.54
CA SER A 72 -21.15 -0.07 -8.61
C SER A 72 -21.94 -1.34 -8.88
N ASP A 73 -22.47 -1.95 -7.82
CA ASP A 73 -23.41 -3.08 -7.87
C ASP A 73 -24.82 -2.58 -8.14
N ALA A 74 -25.43 -3.04 -9.25
CA ALA A 74 -26.77 -2.70 -9.69
C ALA A 74 -27.70 -3.91 -9.74
N SER A 75 -27.42 -4.95 -8.94
CA SER A 75 -28.22 -6.17 -8.84
C SER A 75 -29.65 -5.92 -8.31
N LEU A 76 -29.81 -5.02 -7.34
CA LEU A 76 -31.12 -4.68 -6.78
C LEU A 76 -31.82 -3.64 -7.64
N ALA A 77 -32.97 -4.01 -8.22
CA ALA A 77 -33.87 -3.06 -8.84
C ALA A 77 -34.42 -2.06 -7.81
N ASP A 78 -34.64 -0.82 -8.24
CA ASP A 78 -35.30 0.24 -7.46
C ASP A 78 -34.58 0.69 -6.16
N ALA A 79 -33.32 0.27 -5.96
CA ALA A 79 -32.46 0.69 -4.86
C ALA A 79 -31.23 1.46 -5.38
N PRO A 80 -30.66 2.39 -4.58
CA PRO A 80 -29.37 3.00 -4.90
C PRO A 80 -28.25 1.95 -4.99
N SER A 81 -27.45 2.02 -6.06
CA SER A 81 -26.32 1.10 -6.28
C SER A 81 -25.20 1.29 -5.24
N LYS A 82 -24.68 0.18 -4.70
CA LYS A 82 -23.52 0.18 -3.80
C LYS A 82 -22.24 0.37 -4.61
N VAL A 83 -21.38 1.31 -4.23
CA VAL A 83 -20.06 1.47 -4.86
C VAL A 83 -19.12 0.36 -4.36
N LEU A 84 -18.56 -0.41 -5.28
CA LEU A 84 -17.62 -1.50 -5.00
C LEU A 84 -16.16 -1.03 -5.10
N SER A 85 -15.87 -0.11 -6.03
CA SER A 85 -14.53 0.41 -6.26
C SER A 85 -14.62 1.76 -6.97
N GLN A 86 -13.68 2.66 -6.67
CA GLN A 86 -13.60 3.97 -7.30
C GLN A 86 -12.16 4.37 -7.51
N LYS A 87 -11.87 4.98 -8.67
CA LYS A 87 -10.56 5.51 -9.00
C LYS A 87 -10.70 6.91 -9.56
N ALA A 88 -10.06 7.88 -8.92
CA ALA A 88 -9.94 9.25 -9.39
C ALA A 88 -8.48 9.54 -9.80
N VAL A 89 -8.28 10.06 -11.01
CA VAL A 89 -6.95 10.40 -11.55
C VAL A 89 -7.03 11.75 -12.24
N ARG A 90 -6.09 12.65 -11.94
CA ARG A 90 -5.93 13.89 -12.69
C ARG A 90 -5.44 13.57 -14.10
N THR A 91 -6.04 14.18 -15.11
CA THR A 91 -5.64 13.92 -16.50
C THR A 91 -4.33 14.61 -16.86
N GLU A 92 -3.94 15.66 -16.13
CA GLU A 92 -2.68 16.39 -16.32
C GLU A 92 -2.52 16.88 -17.78
N GLY A 93 -3.63 17.38 -18.36
CA GLY A 93 -3.68 17.82 -19.76
C GLY A 93 -3.69 16.71 -20.80
N LYS A 94 -3.56 15.43 -20.40
CA LYS A 94 -3.73 14.30 -21.31
C LYS A 94 -5.17 14.25 -21.81
N GLN A 95 -5.32 13.75 -23.02
CA GLN A 95 -6.61 13.57 -23.69
C GLN A 95 -6.94 12.08 -23.78
N ALA A 96 -8.22 11.78 -24.03
CA ALA A 96 -8.66 10.40 -24.24
C ALA A 96 -7.91 9.75 -25.43
N PRO A 97 -7.66 8.44 -25.40
CA PRO A 97 -8.18 7.44 -24.47
C PRO A 97 -7.49 7.38 -23.09
N PHE A 98 -8.27 7.05 -22.05
CA PHE A 98 -7.74 6.79 -20.70
C PHE A 98 -7.98 5.35 -20.25
N SER A 99 -6.93 4.62 -19.93
CA SER A 99 -7.05 3.26 -19.40
C SER A 99 -7.27 3.26 -17.88
N PHE A 100 -8.11 2.33 -17.40
CA PHE A 100 -8.34 2.13 -15.97
C PHE A 100 -8.34 0.66 -15.60
N VAL A 101 -8.14 0.42 -14.30
CA VAL A 101 -8.28 -0.88 -13.63
C VAL A 101 -8.92 -0.59 -12.28
N LEU A 102 -10.04 -1.25 -11.98
CA LEU A 102 -10.77 -1.18 -10.72
C LEU A 102 -10.81 -2.58 -10.11
N PRO A 103 -9.94 -2.88 -9.13
CA PRO A 103 -10.05 -4.13 -8.37
C PRO A 103 -11.31 -4.10 -7.49
N PHE A 104 -11.91 -5.27 -7.28
CA PHE A 104 -13.05 -5.45 -6.38
C PHE A 104 -12.96 -6.80 -5.65
N ASN A 105 -13.69 -6.96 -4.55
CA ASN A 105 -13.86 -8.25 -3.90
C ASN A 105 -15.15 -8.92 -4.41
N PRO A 106 -15.11 -10.14 -4.98
CA PRO A 106 -16.32 -10.82 -5.46
C PRO A 106 -17.38 -11.02 -4.37
N SER A 107 -16.98 -11.13 -3.10
CA SER A 107 -17.92 -11.26 -1.98
C SER A 107 -18.76 -10.01 -1.72
N ASP A 108 -18.41 -8.86 -2.33
CA ASP A 108 -19.17 -7.62 -2.17
C ASP A 108 -20.34 -7.47 -3.14
N ILE A 109 -20.45 -8.36 -4.14
CA ILE A 109 -21.51 -8.36 -5.16
C ILE A 109 -22.68 -9.21 -4.67
N SER A 110 -23.88 -8.65 -4.75
CA SER A 110 -25.11 -9.43 -4.55
C SER A 110 -25.55 -10.03 -5.89
N THR A 111 -25.79 -11.34 -5.91
CA THR A 111 -26.34 -12.09 -7.08
C THR A 111 -27.76 -12.54 -6.81
#